data_AF-A0AA40SWL5-F1
#
_entry.id   AF-A0AA40SWL5-F1
#
_cell.length_a   1.000
_cell.length_b   1.000
_cell.length_c   1.000
_cell.angle_alpha   90.00
_cell.angle_beta   90.00
_cell.angle_gamma   90.00
#
_symmetry.space_group_name_H-M   'P 1'
#
loop_
_entity.id
_entity.type
_entity.pdbx_description
1 polymer ?
#
loop_
_entity_poly.entity_id
_entity_poly.type
_entity_poly.pdbx_seq_one_letter_code
_entity_poly.pdbx_strand_id
1 'polypeptide(L)'
;MLSFPTTLTTLPEIIDGLPNISGWETEVLSVVNHDKSVFLPTTNIRLEDVNAVFAIALHMHQPTIPAGHDGAFISNLQYMFEHPNEGDNHNAGPFAYCYSRMGDFIPELVNQGCNPRVMLDYSGNLLWGLRQMGRSDVLDNLKRITCDRTYQPYVEWLGTMWSHAVIPSTPIPDIKLHIIAWQHYFAAIFGWEALARVKGFSPPEMHLPNHPDTLFEFVKALKECGYRWLLVQEHSVETISGQSLTHKHLPHRLIARNSQGETISITALIKTQGSDTKLVAQMQPYYEAKTLSKQQVGNAFVPPIVSQIGDGENGGVMMNEFPSAFNQAWRDMVQHGGGKSNVVGVCGTEYLELIEAAGCKPEDYPTCQPVGQHHIWERVTLDNCQPEAVEIAIKELKQINPNFHMDGASWTNHISWIEGYENVLTPMYKLSSLFHQKVDPLLQINSAESVTRQSHYRSLLLHNLLLQTSCFRYWGQGAWTDYARDIYQRGENLLLSTFRG
;
A
#
# COMPACT_ATOMS: atom_id res chain seq x y z
N MET A 1 -25.24 0.62 -6.03
CA MET A 1 -24.57 -0.55 -6.63
C MET A 1 -23.68 -0.08 -7.76
N LEU A 2 -22.40 -0.45 -7.74
CA LEU A 2 -21.51 -0.25 -8.88
C LEU A 2 -22.05 -1.07 -10.06
N SER A 3 -22.14 -0.44 -11.23
CA SER A 3 -22.59 -1.12 -12.46
C SER A 3 -21.33 -1.39 -13.26
N PHE A 4 -20.98 -2.66 -13.39
CA PHE A 4 -19.85 -3.09 -14.21
C PHE A 4 -20.31 -3.39 -15.63
N PRO A 5 -19.39 -3.40 -16.61
CA PRO A 5 -19.67 -3.97 -17.92
C PRO A 5 -20.22 -5.39 -17.74
N THR A 6 -21.28 -5.74 -18.47
CA THR A 6 -21.97 -7.05 -18.41
C THR A 6 -21.11 -8.24 -18.88
N THR A 7 -19.84 -8.01 -19.20
CA THR A 7 -18.90 -8.95 -19.83
C THR A 7 -17.70 -9.34 -18.96
N LEU A 8 -17.63 -8.92 -17.69
CA LEU A 8 -16.51 -9.29 -16.83
C LEU A 8 -16.59 -10.76 -16.38
N THR A 9 -15.67 -11.59 -16.86
CA THR A 9 -15.54 -12.98 -16.45
C THR A 9 -14.94 -13.09 -15.05
N THR A 10 -15.29 -14.14 -14.31
CA THR A 10 -14.57 -14.48 -13.07
C THR A 10 -13.12 -14.81 -13.40
N LEU A 11 -12.17 -14.19 -12.69
CA LEU A 11 -10.76 -14.46 -12.85
C LEU A 11 -10.37 -15.73 -12.09
N PRO A 12 -9.61 -16.66 -12.68
CA PRO A 12 -9.00 -17.75 -11.92
C PRO A 12 -7.92 -17.17 -10.98
N GLU A 13 -7.84 -17.70 -9.75
CA GLU A 13 -6.80 -17.31 -8.80
C GLU A 13 -5.41 -17.82 -9.25
N ILE A 14 -5.35 -19.00 -9.86
CA ILE A 14 -4.11 -19.65 -10.33
C ILE A 14 -4.24 -19.99 -11.82
N ILE A 15 -3.20 -19.69 -12.60
CA ILE A 15 -3.09 -20.05 -14.03
C ILE A 15 -1.72 -20.67 -14.25
N ASP A 16 -1.69 -21.88 -14.81
CA ASP A 16 -0.46 -22.65 -15.05
C ASP A 16 0.41 -22.84 -13.79
N GLY A 17 -0.23 -22.95 -12.62
CA GLY A 17 0.46 -23.07 -11.33
C GLY A 17 1.02 -21.77 -10.76
N LEU A 18 0.80 -20.62 -11.42
CA LEU A 18 1.26 -19.29 -11.01
C LEU A 18 0.09 -18.38 -10.58
N PRO A 19 0.32 -17.38 -9.71
CA PRO A 19 -0.72 -16.44 -9.31
C PRO A 19 -1.17 -15.60 -10.51
N ASN A 20 -2.47 -15.33 -10.60
CA ASN A 20 -3.02 -14.49 -11.67
C ASN A 20 -2.68 -13.00 -11.45
N ILE A 21 -1.53 -12.57 -11.98
CA ILE A 21 -0.97 -11.23 -11.80
C ILE A 21 -0.92 -10.40 -13.09
N SER A 22 -1.47 -10.89 -14.20
CA SER A 22 -1.41 -10.24 -15.52
C SER A 22 -2.41 -10.84 -16.50
N GLY A 23 -2.70 -10.09 -17.58
CA GLY A 23 -3.51 -10.54 -18.72
C GLY A 23 -4.90 -9.92 -18.82
N TRP A 24 -5.30 -9.11 -17.83
CA TRP A 24 -6.58 -8.41 -17.76
C TRP A 24 -6.38 -6.93 -17.44
N GLU A 25 -5.30 -6.32 -17.95
CA GLU A 25 -4.95 -4.94 -17.67
C GLU A 25 -6.10 -3.99 -18.04
N THR A 26 -6.74 -4.20 -19.21
CA THR A 26 -7.87 -3.39 -19.65
C THR A 26 -9.08 -3.51 -18.72
N GLU A 27 -9.44 -4.74 -18.33
CA GLU A 27 -10.56 -5.01 -17.44
C GLU A 27 -10.32 -4.44 -16.04
N VAL A 28 -9.14 -4.67 -15.46
CA VAL A 28 -8.71 -4.09 -14.17
C VAL A 28 -8.83 -2.57 -14.22
N LEU A 29 -8.22 -1.93 -15.21
CA LEU A 29 -8.24 -0.47 -15.34
C LEU A 29 -9.66 0.08 -15.53
N SER A 30 -10.53 -0.63 -16.26
CA SER A 30 -11.93 -0.25 -16.43
C SER A 30 -12.74 -0.33 -15.12
N VAL A 31 -12.37 -1.24 -14.22
CA VAL A 31 -13.05 -1.46 -12.94
C VAL A 31 -12.62 -0.45 -11.90
N VAL A 32 -11.35 -0.09 -11.84
CA VAL A 32 -10.82 0.82 -10.81
C VAL A 32 -11.04 2.30 -11.16
N ASN A 33 -11.09 2.64 -12.45
CA ASN A 33 -11.30 4.01 -12.92
C ASN A 33 -12.80 4.35 -13.04
N HIS A 34 -13.44 4.58 -11.90
CA HIS A 34 -14.79 5.15 -11.82
C HIS A 34 -14.87 6.27 -10.79
N ASP A 35 -15.87 7.15 -10.93
CA ASP A 35 -16.07 8.29 -10.02
C ASP A 35 -17.11 8.05 -8.92
N LYS A 36 -17.86 6.95 -8.98
CA LYS A 36 -18.90 6.61 -7.99
C LYS A 36 -18.35 6.54 -6.57
N SER A 37 -19.11 7.09 -5.62
CA SER A 37 -18.84 6.96 -4.19
C SER A 37 -18.98 5.50 -3.73
N VAL A 38 -18.08 5.08 -2.85
CA VAL A 38 -17.96 3.74 -2.27
C VAL A 38 -18.79 3.63 -0.99
N PHE A 39 -18.58 4.56 -0.05
CA PHE A 39 -19.17 4.50 1.29
C PHE A 39 -20.36 5.43 1.45
N LEU A 40 -20.36 6.61 0.83
CA LEU A 40 -21.41 7.62 0.97
C LEU A 40 -22.84 7.08 0.80
N PRO A 41 -23.14 6.14 -0.13
CA PRO A 41 -24.49 5.60 -0.28
C PRO A 41 -24.96 4.71 0.88
N THR A 42 -24.05 4.21 1.71
CA THR A 42 -24.33 3.20 2.75
C THR A 42 -23.83 3.58 4.14
N THR A 43 -22.97 4.60 4.27
CA THR A 43 -22.47 5.04 5.56
C THR A 43 -23.61 5.53 6.45
N ASN A 44 -23.49 5.23 7.74
CA ASN A 44 -24.45 5.63 8.76
C ASN A 44 -23.93 6.82 9.61
N ILE A 45 -22.81 7.41 9.21
CA ILE A 45 -22.21 8.58 9.86
C ILE A 45 -22.77 9.84 9.22
N ARG A 46 -23.12 10.82 10.06
CA ARG A 46 -23.51 12.17 9.66
C ARG A 46 -22.45 13.14 10.12
N LEU A 47 -21.85 13.88 9.18
CA LEU A 47 -20.68 14.72 9.46
C LEU A 47 -21.01 15.83 10.48
N GLU A 48 -22.25 16.33 10.49
CA GLU A 48 -22.73 17.31 11.45
C GLU A 48 -22.65 16.82 12.90
N ASP A 49 -22.86 15.52 13.13
CA ASP A 49 -22.91 14.89 14.45
C ASP A 49 -21.49 14.53 15.00
N VAL A 50 -20.44 14.66 14.19
CA VAL A 50 -19.08 14.17 14.48
C VAL A 50 -18.11 15.31 14.78
N ASN A 51 -17.44 15.30 15.93
CA ASN A 51 -16.44 16.29 16.34
C ASN A 51 -15.02 15.99 15.86
N ALA A 52 -14.63 14.72 15.82
CA ALA A 52 -13.34 14.23 15.35
C ALA A 52 -13.48 12.78 14.90
N VAL A 53 -12.56 12.32 14.05
CA VAL A 53 -12.53 10.93 13.59
C VAL A 53 -11.17 10.31 13.77
N PHE A 54 -11.13 8.99 13.78
CA PHE A 54 -9.88 8.24 13.67
C PHE A 54 -10.02 7.14 12.62
N ALA A 55 -8.89 6.77 12.01
CA ALA A 55 -8.80 5.70 11.04
C ALA A 55 -7.61 4.82 11.38
N ILE A 56 -7.81 3.49 11.39
CA ILE A 56 -6.74 2.53 11.58
C ILE A 56 -6.58 1.66 10.34
N ALA A 57 -5.34 1.36 9.98
CA ALA A 57 -4.99 0.31 9.03
C ALA A 57 -4.15 -0.77 9.70
N LEU A 58 -4.36 -2.02 9.28
CA LEU A 58 -3.50 -3.14 9.62
C LEU A 58 -2.74 -3.56 8.37
N HIS A 59 -1.42 -3.46 8.43
CA HIS A 59 -0.51 -3.92 7.39
C HIS A 59 -0.14 -5.39 7.63
N MET A 60 -0.24 -6.25 6.63
CA MET A 60 0.01 -7.69 6.73
C MET A 60 0.91 -8.16 5.59
N HIS A 61 2.03 -8.79 5.93
CA HIS A 61 3.01 -9.20 4.93
C HIS A 61 3.83 -10.43 5.33
N GLN A 62 3.99 -11.35 4.37
CA GLN A 62 5.01 -12.39 4.40
C GLN A 62 5.65 -12.51 3.00
N PRO A 63 6.98 -12.57 2.90
CA PRO A 63 7.64 -12.71 1.61
C PRO A 63 7.50 -14.14 1.07
N THR A 64 7.63 -14.28 -0.25
CA THR A 64 7.89 -15.58 -0.89
C THR A 64 9.39 -15.82 -0.97
N ILE A 65 9.85 -17.01 -0.60
CA ILE A 65 11.26 -17.41 -0.61
C ILE A 65 11.46 -18.71 -1.39
N PRO A 66 12.61 -18.91 -2.06
CA PRO A 66 12.96 -20.15 -2.78
C PRO A 66 13.48 -21.24 -1.84
N ALA A 67 12.78 -21.48 -0.72
CA ALA A 67 13.21 -22.40 0.34
C ALA A 67 12.36 -23.68 0.42
N GLY A 68 11.43 -23.88 -0.52
CA GLY A 68 10.63 -25.10 -0.58
C GLY A 68 11.42 -26.31 -1.07
N HIS A 69 10.76 -27.47 -1.14
CA HIS A 69 11.34 -28.68 -1.72
C HIS A 69 11.88 -28.40 -3.13
N ASP A 70 13.09 -28.89 -3.41
CA ASP A 70 13.84 -28.62 -4.65
C ASP A 70 13.99 -27.12 -5.00
N GLY A 71 13.97 -26.25 -3.99
CA GLY A 71 14.08 -24.80 -4.14
C GLY A 71 12.79 -24.13 -4.64
N ALA A 72 11.63 -24.78 -4.53
CA ALA A 72 10.35 -24.19 -4.92
C ALA A 72 10.04 -22.87 -4.17
N PHE A 73 9.32 -21.97 -4.83
CA PHE A 73 8.83 -20.74 -4.21
C PHE A 73 7.69 -21.05 -3.25
N ILE A 74 7.92 -20.80 -1.96
CA ILE A 74 6.94 -20.95 -0.88
C ILE A 74 6.80 -19.65 -0.09
N SER A 75 5.67 -19.49 0.59
CA SER A 75 5.53 -18.44 1.59
C SER A 75 6.54 -18.63 2.72
N ASN A 76 7.15 -17.55 3.21
CA ASN A 76 7.93 -17.60 4.44
C ASN A 76 7.09 -18.10 5.62
N LEU A 77 5.78 -17.81 5.65
CA LEU A 77 4.89 -18.37 6.66
C LEU A 77 4.84 -19.90 6.62
N GLN A 78 4.88 -20.49 5.42
CA GLN A 78 4.96 -21.95 5.27
C GLN A 78 6.27 -22.47 5.83
N TYR A 79 7.39 -21.85 5.47
CA TYR A 79 8.70 -22.19 6.00
C TYR A 79 8.72 -22.15 7.54
N MET A 80 8.12 -21.13 8.15
CA MET A 80 8.02 -21.02 9.60
C MET A 80 7.24 -22.18 10.24
N PHE A 81 6.13 -22.62 9.63
CA PHE A 81 5.39 -23.78 10.12
C PHE A 81 6.18 -25.09 10.00
N GLU A 82 6.98 -25.23 8.94
CA GLU A 82 7.82 -26.41 8.71
C GLU A 82 9.05 -26.44 9.62
N HIS A 83 9.52 -25.27 10.09
CA HIS A 83 10.74 -25.11 10.88
C HIS A 83 10.48 -24.33 12.19
N PRO A 84 9.60 -24.80 13.10
CA PRO A 84 9.13 -24.01 14.24
C PRO A 84 10.20 -23.71 15.30
N ASN A 85 11.32 -24.44 15.28
CA ASN A 85 12.41 -24.30 16.27
C ASN A 85 13.50 -23.30 15.81
N GLU A 86 13.37 -22.71 14.62
CA GLU A 86 14.33 -21.73 14.10
C GLU A 86 13.87 -20.31 14.43
N GLY A 87 14.67 -19.59 15.23
CA GLY A 87 14.39 -18.18 15.58
C GLY A 87 12.95 -17.94 16.05
N ASP A 88 12.28 -16.99 15.41
CA ASP A 88 10.91 -16.58 15.73
C ASP A 88 9.82 -17.38 14.99
N ASN A 89 10.18 -18.49 14.34
CA ASN A 89 9.24 -19.31 13.55
C ASN A 89 8.10 -19.90 14.39
N HIS A 90 8.29 -20.03 15.70
CA HIS A 90 7.24 -20.40 16.66
C HIS A 90 6.02 -19.45 16.62
N ASN A 91 6.16 -18.24 16.05
CA ASN A 91 5.07 -17.28 15.88
C ASN A 91 4.20 -17.52 14.62
N ALA A 92 4.45 -18.54 13.81
CA ALA A 92 3.68 -18.81 12.59
C ALA A 92 2.16 -18.92 12.83
N GLY A 93 1.75 -19.60 13.91
CA GLY A 93 0.35 -19.70 14.32
C GLY A 93 -0.26 -18.34 14.69
N PRO A 94 0.33 -17.60 15.65
CA PRO A 94 -0.05 -16.22 15.96
C PRO A 94 -0.13 -15.28 14.75
N PHE A 95 0.82 -15.34 13.82
CA PHE A 95 0.81 -14.53 12.59
C PHE A 95 -0.39 -14.87 11.72
N ALA A 96 -0.65 -16.16 11.50
CA ALA A 96 -1.81 -16.59 10.73
C ALA A 96 -3.15 -16.17 11.37
N TYR A 97 -3.23 -16.15 12.71
CA TYR A 97 -4.40 -15.61 13.40
C TYR A 97 -4.54 -14.10 13.19
N CYS A 98 -3.44 -13.34 13.19
CA CYS A 98 -3.47 -11.91 12.88
C CYS A 98 -4.06 -11.62 11.49
N TYR A 99 -3.74 -12.47 10.50
CA TYR A 99 -4.30 -12.38 9.15
C TYR A 99 -5.79 -12.73 9.06
N SER A 100 -6.33 -13.49 10.01
CA SER A 100 -7.72 -13.96 9.99
C SER A 100 -8.65 -13.15 10.89
N ARG A 101 -8.15 -12.64 12.02
CA ARG A 101 -8.98 -12.23 13.18
C ARG A 101 -9.99 -11.12 12.90
N MET A 102 -9.72 -10.23 11.95
CA MET A 102 -10.70 -9.21 11.55
C MET A 102 -11.94 -9.82 10.91
N GLY A 103 -11.78 -10.98 10.29
CA GLY A 103 -12.87 -11.83 9.81
C GLY A 103 -13.88 -12.12 10.90
N ASP A 104 -13.46 -12.29 12.16
CA ASP A 104 -14.32 -12.61 13.30
C ASP A 104 -14.73 -11.37 14.10
N PHE A 105 -13.81 -10.45 14.35
CA PHE A 105 -14.08 -9.26 15.17
C PHE A 105 -15.13 -8.35 14.54
N ILE A 106 -15.11 -8.16 13.22
CA ILE A 106 -16.06 -7.27 12.55
C ILE A 106 -17.50 -7.81 12.70
N PRO A 107 -17.81 -9.07 12.30
CA PRO A 107 -19.13 -9.65 12.54
C PRO A 107 -19.58 -9.63 14.00
N GLU A 108 -18.69 -9.97 14.93
CA GLU A 108 -19.02 -9.98 16.36
C GLU A 108 -19.45 -8.59 16.85
N LEU A 109 -18.65 -7.56 16.57
CA LEU A 109 -18.92 -6.19 17.00
C LEU A 109 -20.18 -5.62 16.33
N VAL A 110 -20.38 -5.90 15.04
CA VAL A 110 -21.60 -5.49 14.32
C VAL A 110 -22.83 -6.13 14.95
N ASN A 111 -22.79 -7.42 15.29
CA ASN A 111 -23.88 -8.11 15.99
C ASN A 111 -24.15 -7.54 17.40
N GLN A 112 -23.12 -6.99 18.04
CA GLN A 112 -23.24 -6.28 19.33
C GLN A 112 -23.77 -4.83 19.19
N GLY A 113 -24.12 -4.39 17.97
CA GLY A 113 -24.60 -3.04 17.70
C GLY A 113 -23.50 -1.98 17.65
N CYS A 114 -22.23 -2.40 17.62
CA CYS A 114 -21.11 -1.50 17.41
C CYS A 114 -20.98 -1.08 15.94
N ASN A 115 -20.10 -0.11 15.68
CA ASN A 115 -19.92 0.49 14.35
C ASN A 115 -18.43 0.46 13.94
N PRO A 116 -17.80 -0.74 13.87
CA PRO A 116 -16.35 -0.88 13.72
C PRO A 116 -15.86 -0.46 12.33
N ARG A 117 -14.69 0.18 12.24
CA ARG A 117 -13.98 0.44 10.97
C ARG A 117 -12.56 -0.07 11.05
N VAL A 118 -12.09 -0.66 9.96
CA VAL A 118 -10.70 -1.06 9.79
C VAL A 118 -10.31 -0.96 8.32
N MET A 119 -9.11 -0.48 8.06
CA MET A 119 -8.48 -0.56 6.75
C MET A 119 -7.51 -1.75 6.72
N LEU A 120 -7.49 -2.50 5.62
CA LEU A 120 -6.67 -3.70 5.45
C LEU A 120 -5.67 -3.49 4.31
N ASP A 121 -4.39 -3.66 4.61
CA ASP A 121 -3.28 -3.64 3.64
C ASP A 121 -2.62 -5.03 3.67
N TYR A 122 -2.82 -5.83 2.61
CA TYR A 122 -2.18 -7.14 2.47
C TYR A 122 -1.40 -7.16 1.18
N SER A 123 -0.11 -7.48 1.30
CA SER A 123 0.73 -7.76 0.12
C SER A 123 0.15 -8.90 -0.74
N GLY A 124 0.36 -8.82 -2.06
CA GLY A 124 -0.14 -9.82 -3.00
C GLY A 124 0.51 -11.19 -2.82
N ASN A 125 1.81 -11.21 -2.48
CA ASN A 125 2.55 -12.43 -2.22
C ASN A 125 2.15 -13.12 -0.90
N LEU A 126 1.72 -12.38 0.14
CA LEU A 126 1.07 -13.00 1.32
C LEU A 126 -0.22 -13.71 0.91
N LEU A 127 -1.10 -13.05 0.16
CA LEU A 127 -2.36 -13.65 -0.31
C LEU A 127 -2.09 -14.89 -1.18
N TRP A 128 -1.02 -14.87 -1.97
CA TRP A 128 -0.60 -16.03 -2.75
C TRP A 128 -0.10 -17.16 -1.86
N GLY A 129 0.75 -16.84 -0.88
CA GLY A 129 1.23 -17.76 0.12
C GLY A 129 0.10 -18.46 0.87
N LEU A 130 -0.91 -17.72 1.33
CA LEU A 130 -2.09 -18.30 2.00
C LEU A 130 -2.83 -19.29 1.10
N ARG A 131 -2.97 -18.98 -0.20
CA ARG A 131 -3.57 -19.89 -1.17
C ARG A 131 -2.72 -21.14 -1.39
N GLN A 132 -1.40 -21.01 -1.55
CA GLN A 132 -0.47 -22.14 -1.71
C GLN A 132 -0.50 -23.07 -0.51
N MET A 133 -0.57 -22.51 0.70
CA MET A 133 -0.65 -23.25 1.96
C MET A 133 -2.02 -23.89 2.22
N GLY A 134 -3.03 -23.64 1.36
CA GLY A 134 -4.39 -24.13 1.56
C GLY A 134 -5.14 -23.49 2.74
N ARG A 135 -4.73 -22.28 3.18
CA ARG A 135 -5.32 -21.53 4.31
C ARG A 135 -6.66 -20.89 3.97
N SER A 136 -7.62 -21.74 3.59
CA SER A 136 -8.99 -21.33 3.29
C SER A 136 -9.69 -20.79 4.53
N ASP A 137 -9.30 -21.22 5.73
CA ASP A 137 -9.74 -20.65 7.01
C ASP A 137 -9.49 -19.13 7.11
N VAL A 138 -8.35 -18.66 6.59
CA VAL A 138 -8.01 -17.23 6.54
C VAL A 138 -8.73 -16.55 5.37
N LEU A 139 -8.61 -17.12 4.17
CA LEU A 139 -9.14 -16.50 2.95
C LEU A 139 -10.67 -16.40 2.95
N ASP A 140 -11.38 -17.40 3.49
CA ASP A 140 -12.85 -17.39 3.56
C ASP A 140 -13.34 -16.35 4.58
N ASN A 141 -12.62 -16.18 5.68
CA ASN A 141 -12.87 -15.12 6.66
C ASN A 141 -12.69 -13.72 6.05
N LEU A 142 -11.62 -13.51 5.28
CA LEU A 142 -11.40 -12.28 4.54
C LEU A 142 -12.48 -12.07 3.47
N LYS A 143 -12.85 -13.11 2.72
CA LYS A 143 -13.95 -13.06 1.73
C LYS A 143 -15.28 -12.68 2.38
N ARG A 144 -15.59 -13.20 3.58
CA ARG A 144 -16.80 -12.85 4.33
C ARG A 144 -16.90 -11.34 4.56
N ILE A 145 -15.90 -10.74 5.19
CA ILE A 145 -15.95 -9.31 5.55
C ILE A 145 -15.77 -8.38 4.33
N THR A 146 -15.19 -8.89 3.24
CA THR A 146 -14.96 -8.12 2.02
C THR A 146 -16.16 -8.14 1.09
N CYS A 147 -16.79 -9.31 0.89
CA CYS A 147 -17.77 -9.51 -0.17
C CYS A 147 -19.21 -9.43 0.33
N ASP A 148 -19.50 -9.82 1.58
CA ASP A 148 -20.84 -9.71 2.14
C ASP A 148 -21.22 -8.23 2.34
N ARG A 149 -22.33 -7.81 1.73
CA ARG A 149 -22.85 -6.44 1.81
C ARG A 149 -23.12 -5.97 3.23
N THR A 150 -23.38 -6.90 4.15
CA THR A 150 -23.54 -6.61 5.57
C THR A 150 -22.29 -6.00 6.16
N TYR A 151 -21.10 -6.45 5.72
CA TYR A 151 -19.82 -6.06 6.30
C TYR A 151 -19.04 -5.01 5.49
N GLN A 152 -19.38 -4.82 4.22
CA GLN A 152 -18.74 -3.84 3.33
C GLN A 152 -18.62 -2.42 3.92
N PRO A 153 -19.58 -1.86 4.69
CA PRO A 153 -19.44 -0.52 5.28
C PRO A 153 -18.36 -0.39 6.37
N TYR A 154 -17.84 -1.51 6.87
CA TYR A 154 -16.94 -1.56 8.04
C TYR A 154 -15.48 -1.86 7.69
N VAL A 155 -15.21 -2.22 6.43
CA VAL A 155 -13.88 -2.64 5.98
C VAL A 155 -13.53 -1.96 4.67
N GLU A 156 -12.39 -1.26 4.67
CA GLU A 156 -11.77 -0.76 3.43
C GLU A 156 -10.49 -1.54 3.16
N TRP A 157 -10.27 -1.92 1.90
CA TRP A 157 -8.98 -2.43 1.45
C TRP A 157 -8.15 -1.30 0.89
N LEU A 158 -6.88 -1.25 1.26
CA LEU A 158 -5.87 -0.38 0.65
C LEU A 158 -5.08 -1.18 -0.38
N GLY A 159 -4.77 -0.56 -1.51
CA GLY A 159 -3.80 -1.12 -2.44
C GLY A 159 -2.39 -1.03 -1.87
N THR A 160 -1.51 -1.92 -2.33
CA THR A 160 -0.08 -1.94 -2.02
C THR A 160 0.70 -2.55 -3.19
N MET A 161 2.02 -2.70 -3.05
CA MET A 161 2.83 -3.40 -4.05
C MET A 161 2.68 -4.91 -3.91
N TRP A 162 2.53 -5.62 -5.04
CA TRP A 162 2.27 -7.05 -5.05
C TRP A 162 3.31 -7.86 -4.24
N SER A 163 4.61 -7.58 -4.40
CA SER A 163 5.67 -8.26 -3.64
C SER A 163 6.27 -7.42 -2.51
N HIS A 164 5.53 -6.44 -1.98
CA HIS A 164 6.02 -5.54 -0.93
C HIS A 164 7.33 -4.80 -1.33
N ALA A 165 7.33 -4.26 -2.55
CA ALA A 165 8.46 -3.51 -3.08
C ALA A 165 8.49 -2.08 -2.53
N VAL A 166 9.67 -1.63 -2.10
CA VAL A 166 9.89 -0.28 -1.57
C VAL A 166 10.11 0.70 -2.72
N ILE A 167 9.19 1.65 -2.88
CA ILE A 167 9.07 2.54 -4.04
C ILE A 167 10.39 3.22 -4.42
N PRO A 168 11.14 3.84 -3.49
CA PRO A 168 12.32 4.62 -3.86
C PRO A 168 13.47 3.80 -4.45
N SER A 169 13.49 2.50 -4.16
CA SER A 169 14.48 1.55 -4.71
C SER A 169 13.95 0.71 -5.87
N THR A 170 12.66 0.82 -6.17
CA THR A 170 12.02 0.05 -7.24
C THR A 170 12.31 0.72 -8.58
N PRO A 171 12.72 -0.01 -9.63
CA PRO A 171 12.86 0.56 -10.97
C PRO A 171 11.54 1.22 -11.39
N ILE A 172 11.61 2.47 -11.85
CA ILE A 172 10.42 3.28 -12.16
C ILE A 172 9.39 2.55 -13.06
N PRO A 173 9.81 1.85 -14.14
CA PRO A 173 8.87 1.11 -15.00
C PRO A 173 8.10 -0.02 -14.28
N ASP A 174 8.66 -0.58 -13.20
CA ASP A 174 8.07 -1.70 -12.46
C ASP A 174 7.03 -1.25 -11.42
N ILE A 175 7.02 0.02 -11.03
CA ILE A 175 6.08 0.56 -10.02
C ILE A 175 4.64 0.25 -10.42
N LYS A 176 4.28 0.57 -11.67
CA LYS A 176 2.93 0.30 -12.20
C LYS A 176 2.66 -1.19 -12.35
N LEU A 177 3.68 -2.00 -12.68
CA LEU A 177 3.55 -3.46 -12.77
C LEU A 177 3.17 -4.08 -11.42
N HIS A 178 3.81 -3.66 -10.32
CA HIS A 178 3.44 -4.13 -8.97
C HIS A 178 2.00 -3.78 -8.60
N ILE A 179 1.60 -2.53 -8.86
CA ILE A 179 0.26 -2.03 -8.54
C ILE A 179 -0.80 -2.84 -9.30
N ILE A 180 -0.61 -3.02 -10.61
CA ILE A 180 -1.56 -3.74 -11.46
C ILE A 180 -1.56 -5.24 -11.12
N ALA A 181 -0.41 -5.85 -10.82
CA ALA A 181 -0.34 -7.24 -10.38
C ALA A 181 -1.12 -7.48 -9.08
N TRP A 182 -1.06 -6.54 -8.14
CA TRP A 182 -1.86 -6.57 -6.92
C TRP A 182 -3.36 -6.52 -7.25
N GLN A 183 -3.78 -5.61 -8.12
CA GLN A 183 -5.20 -5.46 -8.50
C GLN A 183 -5.76 -6.70 -9.21
N HIS A 184 -4.99 -7.32 -10.12
CA HIS A 184 -5.36 -8.57 -10.77
C HIS A 184 -5.62 -9.67 -9.75
N TYR A 185 -4.64 -9.89 -8.86
CA TYR A 185 -4.71 -10.99 -7.93
C TYR A 185 -5.78 -10.75 -6.86
N PHE A 186 -5.96 -9.50 -6.42
CA PHE A 186 -7.06 -9.10 -5.55
C PHE A 186 -8.43 -9.38 -6.18
N ALA A 187 -8.63 -9.00 -7.44
CA ALA A 187 -9.87 -9.28 -8.16
C ALA A 187 -10.12 -10.78 -8.36
N ALA A 188 -9.07 -11.59 -8.52
CA ALA A 188 -9.20 -13.04 -8.61
C ALA A 188 -9.71 -13.67 -7.31
N ILE A 189 -9.25 -13.19 -6.15
CA ILE A 189 -9.66 -13.71 -4.84
C ILE A 189 -11.04 -13.16 -4.42
N PHE A 190 -11.24 -11.85 -4.51
CA PHE A 190 -12.38 -11.14 -3.91
C PHE A 190 -13.42 -10.66 -4.92
N GLY A 191 -13.12 -10.70 -6.22
CA GLY A 191 -14.00 -10.29 -7.29
C GLY A 191 -13.92 -8.81 -7.67
N TRP A 192 -14.47 -8.48 -8.83
CA TRP A 192 -14.45 -7.14 -9.42
C TRP A 192 -15.14 -6.08 -8.57
N GLU A 193 -16.26 -6.42 -7.92
CA GLU A 193 -16.98 -5.47 -7.05
C GLU A 193 -16.12 -5.04 -5.87
N ALA A 194 -15.34 -5.97 -5.29
CA ALA A 194 -14.39 -5.66 -4.23
C ALA A 194 -13.26 -4.77 -4.74
N LEU A 195 -12.64 -5.12 -5.87
CA LEU A 195 -11.55 -4.33 -6.46
C LEU A 195 -11.99 -2.88 -6.71
N ALA A 196 -13.19 -2.67 -7.23
CA ALA A 196 -13.70 -1.34 -7.54
C ALA A 196 -13.79 -0.42 -6.31
N ARG A 197 -13.95 -0.98 -5.11
CA ARG A 197 -14.01 -0.22 -3.84
C ARG A 197 -12.64 0.22 -3.32
N VAL A 198 -11.54 -0.35 -3.83
CA VAL A 198 -10.18 0.00 -3.41
C VAL A 198 -9.82 1.37 -3.99
N LYS A 199 -9.73 2.40 -3.15
CA LYS A 199 -9.38 3.77 -3.55
C LYS A 199 -8.19 4.37 -2.79
N GLY A 200 -7.86 3.84 -1.61
CA GLY A 200 -6.67 4.19 -0.86
C GLY A 200 -5.47 3.32 -1.21
N PHE A 201 -4.27 3.89 -1.08
CA PHE A 201 -3.00 3.17 -1.24
C PHE A 201 -2.12 3.29 0.00
N SER A 202 -1.51 2.18 0.41
CA SER A 202 -0.53 2.10 1.49
C SER A 202 0.83 1.73 0.88
N PRO A 203 1.80 2.66 0.81
CA PRO A 203 3.13 2.32 0.31
C PRO A 203 3.83 1.36 1.29
N PRO A 204 4.46 0.26 0.82
CA PRO A 204 5.32 -0.60 1.65
C PRO A 204 6.31 0.20 2.48
N GLU A 205 6.49 -0.20 3.74
CA GLU A 205 7.34 0.49 4.73
C GLU A 205 6.92 1.95 5.01
N MET A 206 5.74 2.34 4.52
CA MET A 206 5.25 3.71 4.45
C MET A 206 6.25 4.66 3.76
N HIS A 207 7.01 4.14 2.80
CA HIS A 207 8.17 4.82 2.23
C HIS A 207 7.79 5.69 1.04
N LEU A 208 7.77 7.00 1.26
CA LEU A 208 7.54 7.98 0.19
C LEU A 208 8.87 8.34 -0.51
N PRO A 209 8.95 8.29 -1.85
CA PRO A 209 10.16 8.72 -2.57
C PRO A 209 10.37 10.23 -2.47
N ASN A 210 11.58 10.64 -2.10
CA ASN A 210 11.98 12.05 -2.13
C ASN A 210 12.45 12.50 -3.52
N HIS A 211 13.00 11.59 -4.33
CA HIS A 211 13.43 11.90 -5.69
C HIS A 211 12.24 12.42 -6.54
N PRO A 212 12.35 13.61 -7.16
CA PRO A 212 11.27 14.23 -7.93
C PRO A 212 10.62 13.32 -8.98
N ASP A 213 11.44 12.67 -9.82
CA ASP A 213 10.94 11.83 -10.92
C ASP A 213 10.26 10.55 -10.44
N THR A 214 10.85 9.88 -9.43
CA THR A 214 10.26 8.68 -8.83
C THR A 214 8.93 9.00 -8.16
N LEU A 215 8.82 10.13 -7.45
CA LEU A 215 7.55 10.55 -6.86
C LEU A 215 6.50 10.83 -7.94
N PHE A 216 6.88 11.56 -9.00
CA PHE A 216 5.96 11.91 -10.07
C PHE A 216 5.39 10.66 -10.75
N GLU A 217 6.26 9.72 -11.15
CA GLU A 217 5.82 8.49 -11.80
C GLU A 217 5.06 7.57 -10.84
N PHE A 218 5.38 7.57 -9.53
CA PHE A 218 4.58 6.87 -8.53
C PHE A 218 3.16 7.44 -8.41
N VAL A 219 3.01 8.76 -8.25
CA VAL A 219 1.70 9.42 -8.15
C VAL A 219 0.90 9.24 -9.45
N LYS A 220 1.56 9.31 -10.60
CA LYS A 220 0.95 9.04 -11.90
C LYS A 220 0.44 7.60 -11.99
N ALA A 221 1.26 6.61 -11.63
CA ALA A 221 0.86 5.21 -11.62
C ALA A 221 -0.34 4.96 -10.69
N LEU A 222 -0.36 5.57 -9.50
CA LEU A 222 -1.50 5.50 -8.58
C LEU A 222 -2.79 6.00 -9.23
N LYS A 223 -2.75 7.19 -9.85
CA LYS A 223 -3.95 7.79 -10.47
C LYS A 223 -4.42 6.99 -11.69
N GLU A 224 -3.50 6.54 -12.53
CA GLU A 224 -3.84 5.68 -13.67
C GLU A 224 -4.47 4.36 -13.23
N CYS A 225 -4.09 3.84 -12.05
CA CYS A 225 -4.64 2.62 -11.47
C CYS A 225 -5.88 2.89 -10.57
N GLY A 226 -6.49 4.07 -10.63
CA GLY A 226 -7.77 4.38 -9.98
C GLY A 226 -7.70 4.68 -8.47
N TYR A 227 -6.49 4.84 -7.90
CA TYR A 227 -6.33 5.30 -6.52
C TYR A 227 -6.58 6.81 -6.43
N ARG A 228 -7.23 7.23 -5.34
CA ARG A 228 -7.61 8.63 -5.10
C ARG A 228 -6.83 9.28 -3.98
N TRP A 229 -6.31 8.47 -3.07
CA TRP A 229 -5.53 8.95 -1.93
C TRP A 229 -4.50 7.92 -1.49
N LEU A 230 -3.49 8.38 -0.75
CA LEU A 230 -2.49 7.51 -0.13
C LEU A 230 -2.22 7.89 1.33
N LEU A 231 -1.78 6.92 2.13
CA LEU A 231 -1.23 7.18 3.46
C LEU A 231 0.22 7.65 3.35
N VAL A 232 0.58 8.66 4.15
CA VAL A 232 1.95 9.23 4.18
C VAL A 232 2.36 9.53 5.61
N GLN A 233 3.65 9.40 5.93
CA GLN A 233 4.11 9.67 7.29
C GLN A 233 4.29 11.16 7.54
N GLU A 234 3.89 11.61 8.74
CA GLU A 234 4.05 13.01 9.17
C GLU A 234 5.45 13.58 8.92
N HIS A 235 6.51 12.79 9.14
CA HIS A 235 7.90 13.23 8.99
C HIS A 235 8.50 12.98 7.60
N SER A 236 7.78 12.30 6.70
CA SER A 236 8.20 12.09 5.31
C SER A 236 7.81 13.24 4.38
N VAL A 237 7.00 14.17 4.88
CA VAL A 237 6.49 15.32 4.13
C VAL A 237 6.71 16.63 4.88
N GLU A 238 6.78 17.70 4.11
CA GLU A 238 6.93 19.08 4.56
C GLU A 238 5.93 19.97 3.82
N THR A 239 5.73 21.20 4.32
CA THR A 239 5.06 22.24 3.55
C THR A 239 5.90 22.58 2.30
N ILE A 240 5.29 23.24 1.32
CA ILE A 240 6.02 23.70 0.11
C ILE A 240 7.18 24.68 0.47
N SER A 241 7.08 25.33 1.62
CA SER A 241 8.11 26.19 2.22
C SER A 241 9.16 25.44 3.07
N GLY A 242 9.18 24.10 3.06
CA GLY A 242 10.19 23.31 3.77
C GLY A 242 9.99 23.22 5.28
N GLN A 243 8.79 23.50 5.80
CA GLN A 243 8.49 23.45 7.23
C GLN A 243 7.74 22.16 7.60
N SER A 244 7.82 21.73 8.86
CA SER A 244 6.97 20.64 9.36
C SER A 244 5.48 20.98 9.21
N LEU A 245 4.64 19.96 9.01
CA LEU A 245 3.20 20.16 8.89
C LEU A 245 2.59 20.68 10.20
N THR A 246 1.84 21.78 10.12
CA THR A 246 1.11 22.35 11.26
C THR A 246 -0.28 21.72 11.45
N HIS A 247 -0.93 21.30 10.36
CA HIS A 247 -2.31 20.80 10.36
C HIS A 247 -2.40 19.31 10.05
N LYS A 248 -1.59 18.48 10.71
CA LYS A 248 -1.45 17.03 10.43
C LYS A 248 -2.73 16.19 10.51
N HIS A 249 -3.80 16.70 11.12
CA HIS A 249 -5.09 16.01 11.22
C HIS A 249 -6.08 16.41 10.11
N LEU A 250 -5.59 16.99 9.02
CA LEU A 250 -6.36 17.29 7.82
C LEU A 250 -5.83 16.47 6.64
N PRO A 251 -6.68 16.18 5.64
CA PRO A 251 -6.18 15.72 4.36
C PRO A 251 -5.26 16.80 3.76
N HIS A 252 -4.19 16.37 3.12
CA HIS A 252 -3.27 17.25 2.41
C HIS A 252 -3.32 16.95 0.92
N ARG A 253 -2.92 17.93 0.11
CA ARG A 253 -2.65 17.70 -1.32
C ARG A 253 -1.15 17.52 -1.50
N LEU A 254 -0.73 16.28 -1.74
CA LEU A 254 0.67 15.95 -2.01
C LEU A 254 1.01 16.39 -3.43
N ILE A 255 1.95 17.33 -3.55
CA ILE A 255 2.42 17.86 -4.82
C ILE A 255 3.64 17.07 -5.27
N ALA A 256 3.56 16.49 -6.47
CA ALA A 256 4.65 15.81 -7.13
C ALA A 256 5.06 16.58 -8.37
N ARG A 257 6.27 17.13 -8.35
CA ARG A 257 6.88 17.81 -9.48
C ARG A 257 8.07 16.98 -9.98
N ASN A 258 8.14 16.75 -11.29
CA ASN A 258 9.29 16.07 -11.89
C ASN A 258 10.38 17.05 -12.33
N SER A 259 11.50 16.49 -12.79
CA SER A 259 12.67 17.25 -13.23
C SER A 259 12.49 17.99 -14.56
N GLN A 260 11.36 17.76 -15.25
CA GLN A 260 10.92 18.51 -16.44
C GLN A 260 9.93 19.63 -16.10
N GLY A 261 9.57 19.80 -14.83
CA GLY A 261 8.64 20.84 -14.36
C GLY A 261 7.17 20.45 -14.43
N GLU A 262 6.83 19.25 -14.91
CA GLU A 262 5.46 18.74 -14.87
C GLU A 262 5.03 18.52 -13.41
N THR A 263 3.76 18.79 -13.13
CA THR A 263 3.21 18.68 -11.78
C THR A 263 1.93 17.84 -11.78
N ILE A 264 1.86 16.89 -10.86
CA ILE A 264 0.67 16.10 -10.54
C ILE A 264 0.44 16.13 -9.03
N SER A 265 -0.79 15.85 -8.61
CA SER A 265 -1.10 15.76 -7.18
C SER A 265 -2.13 14.67 -6.87
N ILE A 266 -2.10 14.23 -5.62
CA ILE A 266 -3.00 13.24 -5.02
C ILE A 266 -3.29 13.62 -3.56
N THR A 267 -4.46 13.22 -3.05
CA THR A 267 -4.82 13.45 -1.65
C THR A 267 -4.00 12.55 -0.73
N ALA A 268 -3.48 13.10 0.35
CA ALA A 268 -2.67 12.44 1.36
C ALA A 268 -3.39 12.46 2.72
N LEU A 269 -3.56 11.29 3.33
CA LEU A 269 -3.90 11.18 4.75
C LEU A 269 -2.62 10.96 5.55
N ILE A 270 -2.42 11.78 6.58
CA ILE A 270 -1.16 11.79 7.33
C ILE A 270 -1.23 10.77 8.48
N LYS A 271 -0.33 9.79 8.44
CA LYS A 271 -0.03 8.91 9.58
C LYS A 271 0.65 9.74 10.67
N THR A 272 -0.05 9.95 11.78
CA THR A 272 0.45 10.72 12.93
C THR A 272 1.32 9.87 13.85
N GLN A 273 2.07 10.52 14.74
CA GLN A 273 2.98 9.88 15.72
C GLN A 273 4.19 9.15 15.10
N GLY A 274 4.60 9.57 13.89
CA GLY A 274 5.90 9.19 13.31
C GLY A 274 6.06 7.69 13.04
N SER A 275 7.21 7.13 13.42
CA SER A 275 7.62 5.74 13.16
C SER A 275 7.01 4.69 14.12
N ASP A 276 6.28 5.10 15.16
CA ASP A 276 5.72 4.12 16.09
C ASP A 276 4.57 3.36 15.43
N THR A 277 4.78 2.07 15.18
CA THR A 277 3.81 1.16 14.55
C THR A 277 2.97 0.41 15.59
N LYS A 278 3.31 0.47 16.89
CA LYS A 278 2.66 -0.30 17.95
C LYS A 278 1.48 0.44 18.59
N LEU A 279 1.36 1.75 18.38
CA LEU A 279 0.29 2.57 18.94
C LEU A 279 -1.12 2.13 18.51
N VAL A 280 -1.23 1.53 17.32
CA VAL A 280 -2.48 0.94 16.82
C VAL A 280 -2.96 -0.19 17.74
N ALA A 281 -2.05 -0.96 18.34
CA ALA A 281 -2.38 -2.06 19.25
C ALA A 281 -3.21 -1.62 20.45
N GLN A 282 -3.08 -0.38 20.88
CA GLN A 282 -3.76 0.15 22.05
C GLN A 282 -4.89 1.12 21.67
N MET A 283 -5.26 1.18 20.38
CA MET A 283 -6.24 2.14 19.86
C MET A 283 -5.91 3.59 20.24
N GLN A 284 -4.62 3.94 20.34
CA GLN A 284 -4.17 5.31 20.59
C GLN A 284 -4.83 6.36 19.66
N PRO A 285 -5.08 6.12 18.35
CA PRO A 285 -5.67 7.15 17.51
C PRO A 285 -7.12 7.51 17.91
N TYR A 286 -7.84 6.58 18.52
CA TYR A 286 -9.16 6.85 19.11
C TYR A 286 -9.06 7.84 20.28
N TYR A 287 -8.08 7.66 21.16
CA TYR A 287 -7.88 8.53 22.32
C TYR A 287 -7.33 9.90 21.92
N GLU A 288 -6.44 9.96 20.91
CA GLU A 288 -5.99 11.23 20.33
C GLU A 288 -7.15 12.01 19.72
N ALA A 289 -8.04 11.35 18.96
CA ALA A 289 -9.21 12.01 18.36
C ALA A 289 -10.14 12.67 19.40
N LYS A 290 -10.26 12.10 20.61
CA LYS A 290 -11.03 12.71 21.72
C LYS A 290 -10.51 14.07 22.18
N THR A 291 -9.26 14.40 21.86
CA THR A 291 -8.64 15.68 22.22
C THR A 291 -8.80 16.76 21.15
N LEU A 292 -9.38 16.41 20.00
CA LEU A 292 -9.47 17.27 18.85
C LEU A 292 -10.89 17.84 18.67
N SER A 293 -11.02 18.82 17.80
CA SER A 293 -12.29 19.47 17.49
C SER A 293 -12.30 19.94 16.03
N LYS A 294 -13.50 20.10 15.47
CA LYS A 294 -13.71 20.53 14.08
C LYS A 294 -12.83 21.72 13.72
N GLN A 295 -12.31 21.70 12.51
CA GLN A 295 -11.48 22.76 11.93
C GLN A 295 -12.13 23.25 10.65
N GLN A 296 -11.86 24.50 10.30
CA GLN A 296 -12.33 25.06 9.03
C GLN A 296 -11.37 24.66 7.91
N VAL A 297 -11.92 24.09 6.83
CA VAL A 297 -11.21 23.77 5.59
C VAL A 297 -12.02 24.29 4.42
N GLY A 298 -11.48 25.27 3.69
CA GLY A 298 -12.24 26.05 2.72
C GLY A 298 -13.49 26.67 3.37
N ASN A 299 -14.66 26.32 2.85
CA ASN A 299 -15.96 26.81 3.33
C ASN A 299 -16.69 25.83 4.27
N ALA A 300 -16.09 24.70 4.62
CA ALA A 300 -16.70 23.68 5.45
C ALA A 300 -16.00 23.51 6.80
N PHE A 301 -16.77 23.11 7.81
CA PHE A 301 -16.25 22.66 9.10
C PHE A 301 -16.12 21.16 9.09
N VAL A 302 -14.89 20.67 9.08
CA VAL A 302 -14.59 19.24 9.00
C VAL A 302 -14.07 18.72 10.34
N PRO A 303 -14.46 17.49 10.75
CA PRO A 303 -13.81 16.83 11.86
C PRO A 303 -12.36 16.48 11.47
N PRO A 304 -11.37 16.77 12.33
CA PRO A 304 -10.01 16.32 12.12
C PRO A 304 -9.93 14.80 12.15
N ILE A 305 -9.00 14.24 11.37
CA ILE A 305 -8.75 12.80 11.27
C ILE A 305 -7.40 12.43 11.89
N VAL A 306 -7.42 11.45 12.80
CA VAL A 306 -6.21 10.78 13.29
C VAL A 306 -6.05 9.46 12.55
N SER A 307 -5.11 9.39 11.61
CA SER A 307 -4.83 8.17 10.84
C SER A 307 -3.60 7.46 11.38
N GLN A 308 -3.69 6.15 11.59
CA GLN A 308 -2.54 5.31 11.92
C GLN A 308 -2.58 3.97 11.18
N ILE A 309 -1.40 3.42 10.96
CA ILE A 309 -1.18 2.10 10.37
C ILE A 309 -0.07 1.40 11.16
N GLY A 310 -0.23 0.10 11.37
CA GLY A 310 0.79 -0.75 11.99
C GLY A 310 0.75 -2.16 11.44
N ASP A 311 1.91 -2.81 11.43
CA ASP A 311 2.07 -4.21 11.09
C ASP A 311 1.25 -5.09 12.05
N GLY A 312 0.32 -5.88 11.53
CA GLY A 312 -0.62 -6.64 12.34
C GLY A 312 0.04 -7.80 13.09
N GLU A 313 1.16 -8.31 12.57
CA GLU A 313 2.00 -9.37 13.12
C GLU A 313 3.13 -8.86 14.03
N ASN A 314 3.40 -7.55 14.04
CA ASN A 314 4.62 -7.02 14.66
C ASN A 314 4.56 -6.93 16.19
N GLY A 315 5.48 -7.65 16.82
CA GLY A 315 5.73 -7.63 18.25
C GLY A 315 4.62 -8.29 19.06
N GLY A 316 4.96 -8.67 20.29
CA GLY A 316 3.98 -9.20 21.25
C GLY A 316 2.82 -8.22 21.49
N VAL A 317 2.99 -6.93 21.23
CA VAL A 317 1.96 -5.90 21.48
C VAL A 317 0.82 -5.97 20.46
N MET A 318 1.08 -6.00 19.14
CA MET A 318 0.00 -6.12 18.14
C MET A 318 -0.68 -7.49 18.17
N MET A 319 0.06 -8.54 18.52
CA MET A 319 -0.50 -9.88 18.66
C MET A 319 -1.42 -10.00 19.89
N ASN A 320 -1.01 -9.43 21.04
CA ASN A 320 -1.67 -9.69 22.33
C ASN A 320 -2.60 -8.55 22.81
N GLU A 321 -2.28 -7.29 22.55
CA GLU A 321 -3.03 -6.14 23.10
C GLU A 321 -4.10 -5.61 22.15
N PHE A 322 -3.84 -5.64 20.83
CA PHE A 322 -4.81 -5.18 19.82
C PHE A 322 -6.20 -5.80 19.97
N PRO A 323 -6.37 -7.12 20.17
CA PRO A 323 -7.70 -7.71 20.26
C PRO A 323 -8.59 -7.10 21.35
N SER A 324 -8.05 -6.89 22.55
CA SER A 324 -8.83 -6.36 23.66
C SER A 324 -9.07 -4.86 23.49
N ALA A 325 -8.04 -4.10 23.10
CA ALA A 325 -8.14 -2.65 22.89
C ALA A 325 -9.12 -2.30 21.77
N PHE A 326 -9.06 -3.00 20.64
CA PHE A 326 -9.98 -2.81 19.51
C PHE A 326 -11.43 -2.99 19.96
N ASN A 327 -11.75 -4.12 20.61
CA ASN A 327 -13.10 -4.38 21.13
C ASN A 327 -13.56 -3.34 22.15
N GLN A 328 -12.68 -2.91 23.06
CA GLN A 328 -13.00 -1.93 24.08
C GLN A 328 -13.33 -0.57 23.46
N ALA A 329 -12.54 -0.10 22.50
CA ALA A 329 -12.76 1.20 21.85
C ALA A 329 -14.15 1.28 21.21
N TRP A 330 -14.57 0.27 20.44
CA TRP A 330 -15.89 0.29 19.78
C TRP A 330 -17.06 0.24 20.76
N ARG A 331 -16.94 -0.54 21.84
CA ARG A 331 -17.96 -0.57 22.91
C ARG A 331 -18.04 0.76 23.64
N ASP A 332 -16.90 1.42 23.88
CA ASP A 332 -16.84 2.75 24.48
C ASP A 332 -17.54 3.80 23.61
N MET A 333 -17.34 3.76 22.28
CA MET A 333 -18.03 4.65 21.34
C MET A 333 -19.55 4.45 21.32
N VAL A 334 -20.04 3.21 21.49
CA VAL A 334 -21.49 2.96 21.63
C VAL A 334 -22.04 3.64 22.88
N GLN A 335 -21.33 3.56 24.00
CA GLN A 335 -21.72 4.22 25.26
C GLN A 335 -21.67 5.75 25.18
N HIS A 336 -20.75 6.30 24.38
CA HIS A 336 -20.45 7.74 24.31
C HIS A 336 -20.76 8.36 22.93
N GLY A 337 -21.92 8.05 22.36
CA GLY A 337 -22.35 8.59 21.06
C GLY A 337 -23.09 7.60 20.16
N GLY A 338 -23.53 6.46 20.69
CA GLY A 338 -24.23 5.43 19.91
C GLY A 338 -23.40 4.86 18.77
N GLY A 339 -22.08 5.03 18.81
CA GLY A 339 -21.14 4.64 17.75
C GLY A 339 -21.20 5.51 16.49
N LYS A 340 -21.89 6.66 16.51
CA LYS A 340 -22.19 7.46 15.30
C LYS A 340 -22.01 8.96 15.47
N SER A 341 -21.83 9.46 16.69
CA SER A 341 -21.62 10.89 16.97
C SER A 341 -20.38 11.13 17.85
N ASN A 342 -20.00 12.40 17.98
CA ASN A 342 -18.81 12.86 18.71
C ASN A 342 -17.50 12.32 18.12
N VAL A 343 -16.92 11.26 18.67
CA VAL A 343 -15.69 10.65 18.13
C VAL A 343 -16.04 9.29 17.53
N VAL A 344 -15.83 9.15 16.23
CA VAL A 344 -16.15 7.92 15.49
C VAL A 344 -14.96 7.43 14.69
N GLY A 345 -14.90 6.11 14.50
CA GLY A 345 -13.99 5.54 13.52
C GLY A 345 -14.54 5.65 12.10
N VAL A 346 -13.66 5.85 11.14
CA VAL A 346 -13.97 5.94 9.70
C VAL A 346 -12.92 5.17 8.90
N CYS A 347 -13.29 4.74 7.70
CA CYS A 347 -12.30 4.38 6.68
C CYS A 347 -11.82 5.64 5.93
N GLY A 348 -10.66 5.60 5.27
CA GLY A 348 -10.08 6.77 4.63
C GLY A 348 -10.94 7.29 3.47
N THR A 349 -11.45 6.40 2.62
CA THR A 349 -12.37 6.78 1.54
C THR A 349 -13.72 7.27 2.10
N GLU A 350 -14.22 6.65 3.17
CA GLU A 350 -15.46 7.09 3.85
C GLU A 350 -15.33 8.54 4.35
N TYR A 351 -14.21 8.86 5.01
CA TYR A 351 -13.94 10.21 5.49
C TYR A 351 -13.88 11.24 4.36
N LEU A 352 -13.12 10.94 3.30
CA LEU A 352 -12.96 11.85 2.16
C LEU A 352 -14.29 12.10 1.45
N GLU A 353 -15.10 11.06 1.23
CA GLU A 353 -16.43 11.20 0.63
C GLU A 353 -17.40 12.03 1.49
N LEU A 354 -17.33 11.90 2.82
CA LEU A 354 -18.16 12.68 3.75
C LEU A 354 -17.80 14.17 3.71
N ILE A 355 -16.51 14.53 3.73
CA ILE A 355 -16.10 15.93 3.68
C ILE A 355 -16.31 16.54 2.29
N GLU A 356 -16.15 15.75 1.21
CA GLU A 356 -16.48 16.17 -0.15
C GLU A 356 -17.99 16.46 -0.30
N ALA A 357 -18.85 15.60 0.25
CA ALA A 357 -20.29 15.82 0.29
C ALA A 357 -20.69 17.06 1.10
N ALA A 358 -19.87 17.46 2.08
CA ALA A 358 -20.03 18.69 2.84
C ALA A 358 -19.46 19.94 2.13
N GLY A 359 -18.89 19.77 0.94
CA GLY A 359 -18.43 20.85 0.07
C GLY A 359 -16.94 21.14 0.11
N CYS A 360 -16.12 20.35 0.82
CA CYS A 360 -14.67 20.41 0.67
C CYS A 360 -14.24 19.88 -0.70
N LYS A 361 -13.15 20.43 -1.22
CA LYS A 361 -12.50 19.92 -2.42
C LYS A 361 -11.01 19.71 -2.18
N PRO A 362 -10.33 18.84 -2.95
CA PRO A 362 -8.89 18.66 -2.86
C PRO A 362 -8.07 19.96 -2.98
N GLU A 363 -8.59 20.97 -3.68
CA GLU A 363 -7.96 22.28 -3.80
C GLU A 363 -7.99 23.11 -2.52
N ASP A 364 -8.90 22.81 -1.58
CA ASP A 364 -9.01 23.46 -0.28
C ASP A 364 -8.01 22.90 0.74
N TYR A 365 -7.40 21.76 0.44
CA TYR A 365 -6.49 21.07 1.35
C TYR A 365 -5.12 21.77 1.39
N PRO A 366 -4.47 21.85 2.58
CA PRO A 366 -3.09 22.31 2.67
C PRO A 366 -2.18 21.46 1.76
N THR A 367 -1.25 22.11 1.07
CA THR A 367 -0.31 21.43 0.20
C THR A 367 0.91 20.94 0.97
N CYS A 368 1.37 19.73 0.66
CA CYS A 368 2.64 19.19 1.14
C CYS A 368 3.46 18.61 -0.02
N GLN A 369 4.73 18.32 0.25
CA GLN A 369 5.68 17.67 -0.66
C GLN A 369 6.60 16.75 0.16
N PRO A 370 7.34 15.81 -0.45
CA PRO A 370 8.33 15.02 0.28
C PRO A 370 9.41 15.88 0.92
N VAL A 371 9.89 15.44 2.07
CA VAL A 371 10.92 16.14 2.82
C VAL A 371 12.19 16.36 2.00
N GLY A 372 12.76 17.57 2.09
CA GLY A 372 13.98 17.96 1.39
C GLY A 372 13.77 18.48 -0.04
N GLN A 373 12.60 18.29 -0.65
CA GLN A 373 12.33 18.82 -1.98
C GLN A 373 12.34 20.35 -2.03
N HIS A 374 11.99 21.04 -0.94
CA HIS A 374 12.07 22.50 -0.85
C HIS A 374 13.44 23.01 -1.27
N HIS A 375 14.51 22.39 -0.76
CA HIS A 375 15.89 22.79 -1.04
C HIS A 375 16.32 22.59 -2.48
N ILE A 376 15.73 21.59 -3.17
CA ILE A 376 15.94 21.39 -4.61
C ILE A 376 15.30 22.54 -5.38
N TRP A 377 14.03 22.85 -5.05
CA TRP A 377 13.25 23.86 -5.76
C TRP A 377 13.72 25.30 -5.48
N GLU A 378 14.44 25.55 -4.40
CA GLU A 378 15.16 26.82 -4.18
C GLU A 378 16.36 27.03 -5.12
N ARG A 379 16.92 25.95 -5.67
CA ARG A 379 18.13 25.97 -6.51
C ARG A 379 17.84 25.86 -8.00
N VAL A 380 16.59 25.58 -8.38
CA VAL A 380 16.18 25.38 -9.77
C VAL A 380 15.13 26.42 -10.15
N THR A 381 15.33 27.08 -11.29
CA THR A 381 14.34 28.00 -11.83
C THR A 381 13.13 27.21 -12.35
N LEU A 382 11.98 27.35 -11.69
CA LEU A 382 10.78 26.57 -12.00
C LEU A 382 10.25 26.81 -13.42
N ASP A 383 10.41 28.02 -13.96
CA ASP A 383 9.97 28.37 -15.32
C ASP A 383 10.83 27.73 -16.43
N ASN A 384 11.98 27.14 -16.07
CA ASN A 384 12.86 26.43 -17.00
C ASN A 384 13.50 25.22 -16.29
N CYS A 385 12.66 24.36 -15.73
CA CYS A 385 13.10 23.13 -15.08
C CYS A 385 13.69 22.17 -16.13
N GLN A 386 14.94 21.78 -15.94
CA GLN A 386 15.65 20.82 -16.80
C GLN A 386 16.22 19.69 -15.94
N PRO A 387 16.18 18.43 -16.41
CA PRO A 387 16.69 17.28 -15.66
C PRO A 387 18.12 17.47 -15.14
N GLU A 388 19.01 18.01 -15.96
CA GLU A 388 20.40 18.24 -15.59
C GLU A 388 20.54 19.24 -14.44
N ALA A 389 19.69 20.27 -14.40
CA ALA A 389 19.72 21.28 -13.34
C ALA A 389 19.26 20.69 -12.00
N VAL A 390 18.25 19.82 -12.02
CA VAL A 390 17.76 19.12 -10.82
C VAL A 390 18.82 18.15 -10.30
N GLU A 391 19.48 17.39 -11.18
CA GLU A 391 20.58 16.50 -10.79
C GLU A 391 21.77 17.25 -10.19
N ILE A 392 22.14 18.40 -10.77
CA ILE A 392 23.18 19.26 -10.21
C ILE A 392 22.79 19.73 -8.81
N ALA A 393 21.56 20.22 -8.63
CA ALA A 393 21.07 20.67 -7.33
C ALA A 393 21.07 19.54 -6.29
N ILE A 394 20.62 18.33 -6.65
CA ILE A 394 20.66 17.15 -5.77
C ILE A 394 22.10 16.82 -5.38
N LYS A 395 23.04 16.83 -6.33
CA LYS A 395 24.45 16.52 -6.07
C LYS A 395 25.09 17.55 -5.13
N GLU A 396 24.83 18.84 -5.35
CA GLU A 396 25.30 19.91 -4.48
C GLU A 396 24.72 19.79 -3.07
N LEU A 397 23.43 19.49 -2.94
CA LEU A 397 22.75 19.29 -1.66
C LEU A 397 23.34 18.12 -0.86
N LYS A 398 23.63 16.99 -1.52
CA LYS A 398 24.31 15.84 -0.91
C LYS A 398 25.72 16.19 -0.41
N GLN A 399 26.41 17.13 -1.05
CA GLN A 399 27.76 17.55 -0.64
C GLN A 399 27.73 18.51 0.57
N ILE A 400 26.76 19.41 0.63
CA ILE A 400 26.69 20.44 1.67
C ILE A 400 25.92 20.01 2.93
N ASN A 401 25.02 19.03 2.80
CA ASN A 401 24.21 18.51 3.89
C ASN A 401 24.26 16.97 3.93
N PRO A 402 25.05 16.38 4.84
CA PRO A 402 25.11 14.92 5.00
C PRO A 402 23.77 14.25 5.35
N ASN A 403 22.79 15.00 5.87
CA ASN A 403 21.46 14.50 6.21
C ASN A 403 20.46 14.62 5.05
N PHE A 404 20.89 15.07 3.87
CA PHE A 404 20.05 15.17 2.68
C PHE A 404 20.01 13.84 1.93
N HIS A 405 18.86 13.18 1.93
CA HIS A 405 18.64 11.89 1.29
C HIS A 405 17.51 11.95 0.25
N MET A 406 17.75 11.42 -0.95
CA MET A 406 16.75 11.31 -2.02
C MET A 406 15.98 9.99 -2.01
N ASP A 407 16.41 9.08 -1.15
CA ASP A 407 15.86 7.74 -1.04
C ASP A 407 14.53 7.73 -0.28
N GLY A 408 14.10 8.83 0.34
CA GLY A 408 12.84 8.91 1.11
C GLY A 408 12.97 8.58 2.60
N ALA A 409 11.89 8.78 3.35
CA ALA A 409 11.77 8.36 4.76
C ALA A 409 10.78 7.18 4.90
N SER A 410 11.08 6.24 5.79
CA SER A 410 10.27 5.02 6.07
C SER A 410 9.96 4.92 7.58
N TRP A 411 8.99 4.11 7.99
CA TRP A 411 8.72 3.93 9.43
C TRP A 411 9.90 3.34 10.21
N THR A 412 10.90 2.78 9.53
CA THR A 412 12.02 2.14 10.21
C THR A 412 13.13 3.13 10.57
N ASN A 413 13.10 4.38 10.08
CA ASN A 413 13.96 5.56 10.37
C ASN A 413 15.50 5.38 10.47
N HIS A 414 16.00 4.16 10.51
CA HIS A 414 17.38 3.78 10.80
C HIS A 414 17.92 2.72 9.83
N ILE A 415 17.05 2.11 9.01
CA ILE A 415 17.44 1.11 8.02
C ILE A 415 17.56 1.80 6.66
N SER A 416 18.77 1.75 6.09
CA SER A 416 18.98 2.11 4.68
C SER A 416 18.52 0.95 3.81
N TRP A 417 17.60 1.23 2.89
CA TRP A 417 17.12 0.25 1.89
C TRP A 417 18.04 0.14 0.68
N ILE A 418 19.13 0.91 0.66
CA ILE A 418 20.01 1.08 -0.49
C ILE A 418 21.48 0.86 -0.11
N GLU A 419 21.98 1.57 0.89
CA GLU A 419 23.39 1.50 1.28
C GLU A 419 23.75 0.11 1.85
N GLY A 420 24.79 -0.52 1.28
CA GLY A 420 25.29 -1.83 1.71
C GLY A 420 24.53 -3.04 1.14
N TYR A 421 23.58 -2.82 0.22
CA TYR A 421 22.82 -3.87 -0.47
C TYR A 421 23.01 -3.87 -1.99
N GLU A 422 24.17 -3.40 -2.47
CA GLU A 422 24.50 -3.37 -3.90
C GLU A 422 24.47 -4.78 -4.53
N ASN A 423 24.75 -5.80 -3.72
CA ASN A 423 24.66 -7.22 -4.07
C ASN A 423 23.24 -7.72 -4.35
N VAL A 424 22.20 -6.98 -3.93
CA VAL A 424 20.79 -7.26 -4.22
C VAL A 424 20.25 -6.26 -5.25
N LEU A 425 20.52 -4.97 -5.06
CA LEU A 425 20.01 -3.91 -5.91
C LEU A 425 20.56 -3.96 -7.33
N THR A 426 21.87 -4.20 -7.50
CA THR A 426 22.46 -4.23 -8.85
C THR A 426 21.86 -5.36 -9.70
N PRO A 427 21.75 -6.61 -9.21
CA PRO A 427 21.02 -7.66 -9.91
C PRO A 427 19.54 -7.32 -10.17
N MET A 428 18.85 -6.73 -9.20
CA MET A 428 17.46 -6.30 -9.35
C MET A 428 17.26 -5.32 -10.51
N TYR A 429 18.07 -4.26 -10.59
CA TYR A 429 18.01 -3.31 -11.71
C TYR A 429 18.37 -3.96 -13.04
N LYS A 430 19.36 -4.87 -13.07
CA LYS A 430 19.72 -5.61 -14.29
C LYS A 430 18.58 -6.49 -14.79
N LEU A 431 17.91 -7.22 -13.90
CA LEU A 431 16.80 -8.08 -14.26
C LEU A 431 15.63 -7.27 -14.82
N SER A 432 15.26 -6.19 -14.15
CA SER A 432 14.21 -5.27 -14.61
C SER A 432 14.53 -4.68 -15.99
N SER A 433 15.76 -4.17 -16.16
CA SER A 433 16.20 -3.62 -17.45
C SER A 433 16.14 -4.67 -18.57
N LEU A 434 16.59 -5.90 -18.31
CA LEU A 434 16.53 -6.99 -19.28
C LEU A 434 15.08 -7.43 -19.57
N PHE A 435 14.22 -7.45 -18.55
CA PHE A 435 12.79 -7.74 -18.69
C PHE A 435 12.15 -6.75 -19.66
N HIS A 436 12.27 -5.45 -19.40
CA HIS A 436 11.71 -4.40 -20.26
C HIS A 436 12.30 -4.41 -21.67
N GLN A 437 13.62 -4.57 -21.80
CA GLN A 437 14.27 -4.66 -23.11
C GLN A 437 13.69 -5.79 -23.98
N LYS A 438 13.32 -6.92 -23.39
CA LYS A 438 12.78 -8.08 -24.10
C LYS A 438 11.27 -8.05 -24.28
N VAL A 439 10.55 -7.54 -23.29
CA VAL A 439 9.08 -7.63 -23.21
C VAL A 439 8.39 -6.42 -23.82
N ASP A 440 8.91 -5.21 -23.63
CA ASP A 440 8.25 -3.98 -24.11
C ASP A 440 8.03 -3.97 -25.64
N PRO A 441 8.98 -4.44 -26.48
CA PRO A 441 8.74 -4.55 -27.92
C PRO A 441 7.58 -5.49 -28.27
N LEU A 442 7.33 -6.52 -27.45
CA LEU A 442 6.28 -7.51 -27.68
C LEU A 442 4.91 -6.99 -27.30
N LEU A 443 4.82 -6.09 -26.32
CA LEU A 443 3.57 -5.42 -25.93
C LEU A 443 3.00 -4.57 -27.08
N GLN A 444 3.84 -4.14 -28.03
CA GLN A 444 3.43 -3.34 -29.19
C GLN A 444 2.96 -4.18 -30.38
N ILE A 445 3.16 -5.50 -30.34
CA ILE A 445 2.77 -6.40 -31.44
C ILE A 445 1.29 -6.73 -31.30
N ASN A 446 0.50 -6.30 -32.28
CA ASN A 446 -0.91 -6.68 -32.35
C ASN A 446 -1.03 -8.16 -32.78
N SER A 447 -1.20 -9.04 -31.80
CA SER A 447 -1.39 -10.47 -31.97
C SER A 447 -2.76 -10.90 -31.43
N ALA A 448 -3.24 -12.07 -31.86
CA ALA A 448 -4.57 -12.56 -31.47
C ALA A 448 -4.70 -12.82 -29.96
N GLU A 449 -3.60 -13.11 -29.27
CA GLU A 449 -3.51 -13.27 -27.82
C GLU A 449 -2.45 -12.33 -27.25
N SER A 450 -2.85 -11.42 -26.35
CA SER A 450 -1.93 -10.51 -25.68
C SER A 450 -0.78 -11.27 -25.02
N VAL A 451 0.46 -10.77 -25.19
CA VAL A 451 1.64 -11.33 -24.51
C VAL A 451 1.45 -11.40 -22.99
N THR A 452 0.69 -10.47 -22.40
CA THR A 452 0.41 -10.44 -20.96
C THR A 452 -0.45 -11.62 -20.47
N ARG A 453 -1.15 -12.32 -21.37
CA ARG A 453 -1.92 -13.55 -21.04
C ARG A 453 -1.07 -14.82 -21.07
N GLN A 454 0.10 -14.77 -21.70
CA GLN A 454 0.92 -15.94 -21.96
C GLN A 454 1.66 -16.40 -20.70
N SER A 455 1.79 -17.71 -20.54
CA SER A 455 2.38 -18.34 -19.36
C SER A 455 3.81 -17.87 -19.06
N HIS A 456 4.63 -17.73 -20.12
CA HIS A 456 6.02 -17.28 -19.96
C HIS A 456 6.11 -15.83 -19.50
N TYR A 457 5.25 -14.91 -19.99
CA TYR A 457 5.20 -13.54 -19.49
C TYR A 457 4.90 -13.52 -17.99
N ARG A 458 3.88 -14.29 -17.55
CA ARG A 458 3.50 -14.37 -16.14
C ARG A 458 4.65 -14.88 -15.26
N SER A 459 5.38 -15.89 -15.74
CA SER A 459 6.56 -16.42 -15.04
C SER A 459 7.70 -15.40 -14.96
N LEU A 460 7.97 -14.69 -16.05
CA LEU A 460 8.97 -13.62 -16.10
C LEU A 460 8.62 -12.46 -15.17
N LEU A 461 7.37 -12.01 -15.21
CA LEU A 461 6.85 -10.96 -14.33
C LEU A 461 6.98 -11.39 -12.87
N LEU A 462 6.60 -12.63 -12.53
CA LEU A 462 6.72 -13.15 -11.17
C LEU A 462 8.15 -13.03 -10.63
N HIS A 463 9.17 -13.46 -11.39
CA HIS A 463 10.57 -13.35 -10.96
C HIS A 463 11.01 -11.89 -10.81
N ASN A 464 10.61 -11.02 -11.73
CA ASN A 464 10.92 -9.60 -11.67
C ASN A 464 10.34 -8.96 -10.39
N LEU A 465 9.05 -9.22 -10.10
CA LEU A 465 8.40 -8.65 -8.92
C LEU A 465 8.93 -9.25 -7.60
N LEU A 466 9.16 -10.57 -7.53
CA LEU A 466 9.66 -11.23 -6.33
C LEU A 466 11.04 -10.71 -5.90
N LEU A 467 11.93 -10.48 -6.86
CA LEU A 467 13.28 -9.95 -6.57
C LEU A 467 13.25 -8.57 -5.90
N GLN A 468 12.18 -7.80 -6.13
CA GLN A 468 12.06 -6.40 -5.69
C GLN A 468 11.50 -6.24 -4.27
N THR A 469 11.21 -7.34 -3.56
CA THR A 469 10.69 -7.27 -2.19
C THR A 469 11.65 -6.54 -1.23
N SER A 470 11.09 -5.82 -0.26
CA SER A 470 11.88 -5.17 0.80
C SER A 470 12.56 -6.19 1.71
N CYS A 471 11.96 -7.36 1.92
CA CYS A 471 12.43 -8.35 2.91
C CYS A 471 13.86 -8.84 2.69
N PHE A 472 14.35 -8.88 1.46
CA PHE A 472 15.74 -9.28 1.17
C PHE A 472 16.79 -8.30 1.69
N ARG A 473 16.37 -7.11 2.14
CA ARG A 473 17.22 -6.07 2.73
C ARG A 473 16.84 -5.78 4.18
N TYR A 474 15.57 -5.98 4.54
CA TYR A 474 15.09 -5.75 5.91
C TYR A 474 15.76 -6.69 6.92
N TRP A 475 15.81 -7.99 6.61
CA TRP A 475 16.28 -9.03 7.55
C TRP A 475 17.81 -9.18 7.62
N GLY A 476 18.56 -8.35 6.91
CA GLY A 476 20.01 -8.40 6.90
C GLY A 476 20.61 -9.26 5.78
N GLN A 477 21.94 -9.32 5.77
CA GLN A 477 22.73 -10.15 4.86
C GLN A 477 22.62 -11.65 5.21
N GLY A 478 22.97 -12.53 4.27
CA GLY A 478 23.01 -13.98 4.47
C GLY A 478 21.91 -14.67 3.67
N ALA A 479 21.14 -15.56 4.30
CA ALA A 479 20.11 -16.35 3.62
C ALA A 479 19.15 -15.49 2.77
N TRP A 480 18.72 -14.35 3.29
CA TRP A 480 17.83 -13.42 2.59
C TRP A 480 18.44 -12.81 1.32
N THR A 481 19.72 -12.45 1.34
CA THR A 481 20.41 -11.93 0.14
C THR A 481 20.82 -13.05 -0.82
N ASP A 482 21.01 -14.27 -0.33
CA ASP A 482 21.18 -15.46 -1.16
C ASP A 482 19.87 -15.87 -1.87
N TYR A 483 18.71 -15.74 -1.22
CA TYR A 483 17.40 -15.91 -1.86
C TYR A 483 17.19 -14.92 -3.01
N ALA A 484 17.56 -13.65 -2.81
CA ALA A 484 17.53 -12.65 -3.88
C ALA A 484 18.43 -13.05 -5.06
N ARG A 485 19.64 -13.56 -4.78
CA ARG A 485 20.57 -14.03 -5.81
C ARG A 485 20.01 -15.22 -6.60
N ASP A 486 19.38 -16.18 -5.93
CA ASP A 486 18.74 -17.33 -6.57
C ASP A 486 17.58 -16.89 -7.48
N ILE A 487 16.68 -16.02 -7.00
CA ILE A 487 15.59 -15.46 -7.80
C ILE A 487 16.12 -14.74 -9.05
N TYR A 488 17.16 -13.92 -8.88
CA TYR A 488 17.82 -13.24 -9.99
C TYR A 488 18.35 -14.23 -11.04
N GLN A 489 19.12 -15.25 -10.62
CA GLN A 489 19.71 -16.23 -11.52
C GLN A 489 18.63 -17.00 -12.29
N ARG A 490 17.54 -17.39 -11.63
CA ARG A 490 16.41 -18.08 -12.27
C ARG A 490 15.69 -17.16 -13.27
N GLY A 491 15.42 -15.92 -12.89
CA GLY A 491 14.77 -14.92 -13.76
C GLY A 491 15.61 -14.57 -14.99
N GLU A 492 16.92 -14.38 -14.82
CA GLU A 492 17.85 -14.10 -15.92
C GLU A 492 17.93 -15.29 -16.88
N ASN A 493 18.07 -16.52 -16.38
CA ASN A 493 18.07 -17.73 -17.21
C ASN A 493 16.74 -17.92 -17.96
N LEU A 494 15.62 -17.59 -17.33
CA LEU A 494 14.30 -17.67 -17.95
C LEU A 494 14.16 -16.64 -19.09
N LEU A 495 14.60 -15.39 -18.88
CA LEU A 495 14.61 -14.37 -19.93
C LEU A 495 15.50 -14.78 -21.11
N LEU A 496 16.71 -15.27 -20.81
CA LEU A 496 17.67 -15.67 -21.83
C LEU A 496 17.22 -16.91 -22.61
N SER A 497 16.53 -17.86 -21.98
CA SER A 497 16.04 -19.06 -22.67
C SER A 497 14.76 -18.80 -23.48
N THR A 498 13.83 -17.98 -22.97
CA THR A 498 12.57 -17.65 -23.64
C THR A 498 12.78 -16.88 -24.94
N PHE A 499 13.78 -15.98 -24.96
CA PHE A 499 14.05 -15.10 -26.11
C PHE A 499 15.34 -15.45 -26.86
N ARG A 500 15.77 -16.72 -26.81
CA ARG A 500 16.79 -17.26 -27.73
C ARG A 500 16.20 -17.29 -29.15
N GLY A 501 16.53 -16.26 -29.91
CA GLY A 501 16.49 -16.25 -31.38
C GLY A 501 17.81 -16.75 -31.96
#